data_AF-A0A419K8K9-F1
#
_entry.id   AF-A0A419K8K9-F1
#
_cell.length_a   1.000
_cell.length_b   1.000
_cell.length_c   1.000
_cell.angle_alpha   90.00
_cell.angle_beta   90.00
_cell.angle_gamma   90.00
#
_symmetry.space_group_name_H-M   'P 1'
#
loop_
_entity.id
_entity.type
_entity.pdbx_description
1 polymer ?
#
loop_
_entity_poly.entity_id
_entity_poly.type
_entity_poly.pdbx_seq_one_letter_code
_entity_poly.pdbx_strand_id
1 'polypeptide(L)'
;MKAHQTERLPKFKIRKVEKPPYVVDSSRLKNFSIKNIIFERIVWDASWKGYMLMYDENVPNIIKKGKAGYSRVDFALAYASWTVHDAFKGGFAKNKIKPYKASAGTIGIDWTKNKYKIENPRQMSLYVKRA
;
A
#
# COMPACT_ATOMS: atom_id res chain seq x y z
N MET A 1 4.18 31.30 -24.93
CA MET A 1 5.48 31.08 -24.27
C MET A 1 5.42 29.80 -23.45
N LYS A 2 6.12 28.73 -23.85
CA LYS A 2 6.20 27.50 -23.06
C LYS A 2 7.26 27.69 -21.99
N ALA A 3 6.86 27.75 -20.72
CA ALA A 3 7.80 27.74 -19.61
C ALA A 3 8.56 26.41 -19.64
N HIS A 4 9.84 26.45 -20.00
CA HIS A 4 10.77 25.36 -19.77
C HIS A 4 10.93 25.20 -18.25
N GLN A 5 10.05 24.42 -17.61
CA GLN A 5 10.32 23.88 -16.28
C GLN A 5 11.56 23.02 -16.44
N THR A 6 12.71 23.55 -16.03
CA THR A 6 13.96 22.81 -15.95
C THR A 6 13.69 21.64 -15.02
N GLU A 7 13.57 20.45 -15.59
CA GLU A 7 13.33 19.22 -14.85
C GLU A 7 14.45 19.08 -13.81
N ARG A 8 14.15 19.35 -12.54
CA ARG A 8 15.06 19.09 -11.43
C ARG A 8 15.13 17.58 -11.25
N LEU A 9 15.93 16.93 -12.10
CA LEU A 9 16.31 15.55 -11.93
C LEU A 9 16.92 15.43 -10.53
N PRO A 10 16.31 14.67 -9.62
CA PRO A 10 16.85 14.57 -8.29
C PRO A 10 18.21 13.89 -8.36
N LYS A 11 19.24 14.59 -7.87
CA LYS A 11 20.67 14.22 -7.99
C LYS A 11 21.07 13.15 -6.97
N PHE A 12 20.30 12.09 -6.80
CA PHE A 12 20.70 10.96 -5.96
C PHE A 12 21.36 9.87 -6.80
N LYS A 13 22.48 9.32 -6.31
CA LYS A 13 23.14 8.16 -6.92
C LYS A 13 22.31 6.92 -6.63
N ILE A 14 21.57 6.43 -7.62
CA ILE A 14 20.89 5.13 -7.54
C ILE A 14 21.93 4.05 -7.80
N ARG A 15 22.12 3.13 -6.85
CA ARG A 15 22.87 1.90 -7.12
C ARG A 15 22.06 1.02 -8.07
N LYS A 16 22.49 0.93 -9.32
CA LYS A 16 22.00 -0.09 -10.24
C LYS A 16 22.75 -1.38 -9.96
N VAL A 17 22.00 -2.46 -9.78
CA VAL A 17 22.59 -3.79 -9.61
C VAL A 17 22.17 -4.61 -10.82
N GLU A 18 23.14 -5.10 -11.60
CA GLU A 18 22.87 -5.91 -12.80
C GLU A 18 22.27 -7.28 -12.44
N LYS A 19 22.67 -7.81 -11.28
CA LYS A 19 22.15 -9.05 -10.71
C LYS A 19 21.66 -8.78 -9.29
N PRO A 20 20.54 -9.38 -8.86
CA PRO A 20 20.08 -9.25 -7.49
C PRO A 20 21.16 -9.71 -6.51
N PRO A 21 21.22 -9.15 -5.28
CA PRO A 21 22.20 -9.55 -4.27
C PRO A 21 21.89 -10.93 -3.64
N TYR A 22 21.01 -11.70 -4.26
CA TYR A 22 20.57 -13.01 -3.81
C TYR A 22 20.59 -14.00 -4.99
N VAL A 23 20.89 -15.26 -4.68
CA VAL A 23 20.82 -16.36 -5.65
C VAL A 23 19.43 -16.99 -5.54
N VAL A 24 18.78 -17.18 -6.69
CA VAL A 24 17.51 -17.90 -6.77
C VAL A 24 17.79 -19.33 -7.20
N ASP A 25 17.41 -20.28 -6.36
CA ASP A 25 17.40 -21.69 -6.74
C ASP A 25 16.14 -22.01 -7.55
N SER A 26 16.27 -21.99 -8.87
CA SER A 26 15.17 -22.26 -9.81
C SER A 26 14.56 -23.66 -9.64
N SER A 27 15.29 -24.63 -9.08
CA SER A 27 14.76 -25.99 -8.86
C SER A 27 13.72 -26.04 -7.73
N ARG A 28 13.76 -25.06 -6.82
CA ARG A 28 12.88 -24.96 -5.65
C ARG A 28 11.87 -23.82 -5.75
N LEU A 29 12.04 -22.92 -6.71
CA LEU A 29 11.19 -21.75 -6.87
C LEU A 29 9.76 -22.18 -7.25
N LYS A 30 8.81 -21.78 -6.40
CA LYS A 30 7.36 -21.94 -6.64
C LYS A 30 6.66 -20.64 -6.25
N ASN A 31 5.49 -20.41 -6.85
CA ASN A 31 4.65 -19.28 -6.45
C ASN A 31 4.28 -19.40 -4.97
N PHE A 32 4.52 -18.34 -4.21
CA PHE A 32 4.17 -18.29 -2.81
C PHE A 32 2.65 -18.10 -2.66
N SER A 33 2.01 -18.94 -1.84
CA SER A 33 0.60 -18.79 -1.50
C SER A 33 0.43 -17.72 -0.43
N ILE A 34 -0.32 -16.65 -0.71
CA ILE A 34 -0.57 -15.57 0.26
C ILE A 34 -1.18 -16.08 1.56
N LYS A 35 -1.96 -17.17 1.52
CA LYS A 35 -2.53 -17.83 2.71
C LYS A 35 -1.45 -18.24 3.72
N ASN A 36 -0.23 -18.49 3.27
CA ASN A 36 0.86 -18.92 4.13
C ASN A 36 1.63 -17.76 4.78
N ILE A 37 1.29 -16.49 4.50
CA ILE A 37 1.83 -15.40 5.33
C ILE A 37 1.27 -15.54 6.75
N ILE A 38 2.07 -15.16 7.75
CA ILE A 38 1.68 -15.29 9.16
C ILE A 38 0.32 -14.63 9.41
N PHE A 39 0.07 -13.44 8.84
CA PHE A 39 -1.18 -12.70 9.01
C PHE A 39 -2.43 -13.37 8.43
N GLU A 40 -2.30 -14.18 7.38
CA GLU A 40 -3.45 -14.91 6.80
C GLU A 40 -3.61 -16.27 7.47
N ARG A 41 -2.50 -16.89 7.85
CA ARG A 41 -2.46 -18.21 8.49
C ARG A 41 -3.25 -18.25 9.80
N ILE A 42 -3.31 -17.12 10.52
CA ILE A 42 -4.08 -16.97 11.75
C ILE A 42 -5.58 -17.29 11.55
N VAL A 43 -6.10 -17.13 10.33
CA VAL A 43 -7.54 -17.24 10.02
C VAL A 43 -7.94 -18.65 9.59
N TRP A 44 -7.04 -19.44 8.98
CA TRP A 44 -7.41 -20.74 8.38
C TRP A 44 -6.63 -21.94 8.92
N ASP A 45 -5.45 -21.75 9.53
CA ASP A 45 -4.63 -22.87 10.00
C ASP A 45 -4.86 -23.16 11.48
N ALA A 46 -5.80 -24.05 11.77
CA ALA A 46 -6.12 -24.50 13.12
C ALA A 46 -4.96 -25.22 13.83
N SER A 47 -3.95 -25.70 13.11
CA SER A 47 -2.76 -26.33 13.71
C SER A 47 -1.75 -25.31 14.26
N TRP A 48 -1.90 -24.04 13.89
CA TRP A 48 -0.99 -23.00 14.31
C TRP A 48 -1.34 -22.45 15.70
N LYS A 49 -0.32 -22.22 16.54
CA LYS A 49 -0.49 -21.78 17.94
C LYS A 49 -1.29 -20.47 18.11
N GLY A 50 -1.25 -19.59 17.12
CA GLY A 50 -1.99 -18.33 17.14
C GLY A 50 -3.31 -18.37 16.36
N TYR A 51 -3.83 -19.56 16.01
CA TYR A 51 -5.10 -19.66 15.31
C TYR A 51 -6.19 -18.88 16.04
N MET A 52 -6.88 -18.01 15.30
CA MET A 52 -7.88 -17.05 15.80
C MET A 52 -7.40 -16.09 16.91
N LEU A 53 -6.09 -16.05 17.22
CA LEU A 53 -5.54 -15.13 18.19
C LEU A 53 -5.44 -13.73 17.57
N MET A 54 -6.49 -12.94 17.74
CA MET A 54 -6.53 -11.58 17.23
C MET A 54 -5.85 -10.61 18.20
N TYR A 55 -5.30 -9.51 17.66
CA TYR A 55 -4.57 -8.54 18.47
C TYR A 55 -5.47 -7.75 19.44
N ASP A 56 -6.78 -7.70 19.17
CA ASP A 56 -7.79 -6.99 19.93
C ASP A 56 -8.24 -7.74 21.20
N GLU A 57 -8.16 -9.07 21.21
CA GLU A 57 -8.56 -9.92 22.35
C GLU A 57 -7.85 -9.54 23.67
N ASN A 58 -6.60 -9.07 23.58
CA ASN A 58 -5.82 -8.69 24.74
C ASN A 58 -5.89 -7.18 25.08
N VAL A 59 -6.57 -6.37 24.26
CA VAL A 59 -6.67 -4.91 24.45
C VAL A 59 -7.23 -4.53 25.83
N PRO A 60 -8.32 -5.16 26.34
CA PRO A 60 -8.83 -4.84 27.68
C PRO A 60 -7.80 -5.05 28.78
N ASN A 61 -6.97 -6.09 28.68
CA ASN A 61 -5.93 -6.38 29.66
C ASN A 61 -4.78 -5.37 29.57
N ILE A 62 -4.41 -4.94 28.36
CA ILE A 62 -3.38 -3.92 28.15
C ILE A 62 -3.83 -2.58 28.75
N ILE A 63 -5.09 -2.19 28.54
CA ILE A 63 -5.67 -0.98 29.13
C ILE A 63 -5.65 -1.06 30.66
N LYS A 64 -6.06 -2.21 31.24
CA LYS A 64 -6.01 -2.42 32.70
C LYS A 64 -4.60 -2.29 33.27
N LYS A 65 -3.56 -2.68 32.53
CA LYS A 65 -2.16 -2.55 32.94
C LYS A 65 -1.65 -1.09 32.98
N GLY A 66 -2.42 -0.13 32.46
CA GLY A 66 -2.08 1.30 32.54
C GLY A 66 -0.79 1.67 31.79
N LYS A 67 -0.40 0.89 30.77
CA LYS A 67 0.83 1.13 30.02
C LYS A 67 0.72 2.43 29.21
N ALA A 68 1.70 3.31 29.31
CA ALA A 68 1.76 4.55 28.53
C ALA A 68 1.71 4.27 27.02
N GLY A 69 0.86 5.02 26.30
CA GLY A 69 0.62 4.85 24.86
C GLY A 69 -0.36 3.72 24.49
N TYR A 70 -1.01 3.11 25.49
CA TYR A 70 -2.02 2.06 25.30
C TYR A 70 -3.29 2.34 26.08
N SER A 71 -3.64 3.62 26.25
CA SER A 71 -4.93 4.00 26.80
C SER A 71 -6.06 3.64 25.82
N ARG A 72 -7.30 3.68 26.32
CA ARG A 72 -8.48 3.54 25.46
C ARG A 72 -8.51 4.56 24.32
N VAL A 73 -8.06 5.79 24.59
CA VAL A 73 -7.99 6.86 23.58
C VAL A 73 -6.94 6.53 22.52
N ASP A 74 -5.78 6.00 22.92
CA ASP A 74 -4.71 5.60 21.98
C ASP A 74 -5.19 4.49 21.04
N PHE A 75 -5.87 3.47 21.57
CA PHE A 75 -6.46 2.41 20.74
C PHE A 75 -7.55 2.95 19.79
N ALA A 76 -8.40 3.87 20.25
CA ALA A 76 -9.41 4.49 19.40
C ALA A 76 -8.76 5.30 18.27
N LEU A 77 -7.70 6.05 18.56
CA LEU A 77 -6.95 6.81 17.55
C LEU A 77 -6.25 5.88 16.56
N ALA A 78 -5.62 4.81 17.05
CA ALA A 78 -5.01 3.80 16.20
C ALA A 78 -6.04 3.19 15.25
N TYR A 79 -7.20 2.77 15.76
CA TYR A 79 -8.28 2.24 14.92
C TYR A 79 -8.77 3.27 13.90
N ALA A 80 -9.02 4.52 14.30
CA ALA A 80 -9.46 5.58 13.40
C ALA A 80 -8.43 5.86 12.28
N SER A 81 -7.13 5.66 12.52
CA SER A 81 -6.10 5.84 11.49
C SER A 81 -6.20 4.85 10.32
N TRP A 82 -6.85 3.69 10.53
CA TRP A 82 -7.09 2.69 9.50
C TRP A 82 -8.29 3.00 8.60
N THR A 83 -9.03 4.08 8.87
CA THR A 83 -10.26 4.43 8.15
C THR A 83 -10.10 4.42 6.63
N VAL A 84 -8.99 4.96 6.10
CA VAL A 84 -8.76 4.97 4.63
C VAL A 84 -8.57 3.55 4.10
N HIS A 85 -7.84 2.71 4.81
CA HIS A 85 -7.60 1.32 4.43
C HIS A 85 -8.91 0.51 4.42
N ASP A 86 -9.70 0.63 5.49
CA ASP A 86 -10.86 -0.26 5.74
C ASP A 86 -12.13 0.22 5.02
N ALA A 87 -12.37 1.53 4.96
CA ALA A 87 -13.62 2.08 4.44
C ALA A 87 -13.58 2.38 2.93
N PHE A 88 -12.39 2.61 2.35
CA PHE A 88 -12.27 3.04 0.96
C PHE A 88 -11.91 1.87 0.05
N LYS A 89 -12.93 1.19 -0.48
CA LYS A 89 -12.79 0.09 -1.46
C LYS A 89 -11.91 0.43 -2.67
N GLY A 90 -11.76 1.72 -3.00
CA GLY A 90 -10.91 2.19 -4.10
C GLY A 90 -9.41 2.21 -3.81
N GLY A 91 -9.00 2.20 -2.54
CA GLY A 91 -7.60 2.32 -2.15
C GLY A 91 -6.71 1.20 -2.67
N PHE A 92 -7.29 0.01 -2.87
CA PHE A 92 -6.59 -1.19 -3.34
C PHE A 92 -7.21 -1.81 -4.60
N ALA A 93 -8.14 -1.12 -5.24
CA ALA A 93 -8.81 -1.65 -6.41
C ALA A 93 -7.86 -1.69 -7.62
N LYS A 94 -7.76 -2.86 -8.27
CA LYS A 94 -6.99 -3.04 -9.51
C LYS A 94 -7.55 -2.18 -10.66
N ASN A 95 -8.86 -2.01 -10.68
CA ASN A 95 -9.59 -1.25 -11.68
C ASN A 95 -10.21 0.01 -11.06
N LYS A 96 -10.37 1.06 -11.86
CA LYS A 96 -11.03 2.30 -11.44
C LYS A 96 -12.43 1.98 -10.90
N ILE A 97 -12.67 2.33 -9.64
CA ILE A 97 -14.01 2.27 -9.05
C ILE A 97 -14.79 3.54 -9.40
N LYS A 98 -16.12 3.43 -9.47
CA LYS A 98 -16.99 4.60 -9.60
C LYS A 98 -16.85 5.44 -8.32
N PRO A 99 -16.39 6.70 -8.40
CA PRO A 99 -16.30 7.54 -7.21
C PRO A 99 -17.70 7.88 -6.72
N TYR A 100 -17.84 8.08 -5.40
CA TYR A 100 -19.11 8.50 -4.79
C TYR A 100 -19.59 9.85 -5.33
N LYS A 101 -18.65 10.78 -5.58
CA LYS A 101 -18.90 12.08 -6.19
C LYS A 101 -17.86 12.35 -7.28
N ALA A 102 -18.26 12.98 -8.37
CA ALA A 102 -17.31 13.44 -9.39
C ALA A 102 -16.36 14.48 -8.76
N SER A 103 -15.06 14.33 -8.99
CA SER A 103 -14.08 15.34 -8.56
C SER A 103 -14.37 16.65 -9.27
N ALA A 104 -14.40 17.76 -8.53
CA ALA A 104 -14.67 19.10 -9.07
C ALA A 104 -13.73 19.48 -10.23
N GLY A 105 -12.48 19.00 -10.19
CA GLY A 105 -11.48 19.23 -11.24
C GLY A 105 -11.58 18.31 -12.46
N THR A 106 -12.48 17.32 -12.45
CA THR A 106 -12.64 16.34 -13.55
C THR A 106 -14.09 16.14 -13.98
N ILE A 107 -15.00 17.05 -13.60
CA ILE A 107 -16.40 16.99 -14.02
C ILE A 107 -16.45 17.02 -15.55
N GLY A 108 -17.05 16.00 -16.15
CA GLY A 108 -17.18 15.91 -17.62
C GLY A 108 -15.93 15.48 -18.37
N ILE A 109 -14.80 15.22 -17.70
CA ILE A 109 -13.54 14.80 -18.36
C ILE A 109 -13.16 13.39 -17.94
N ASP A 110 -13.16 12.46 -18.91
CA ASP A 110 -12.63 11.12 -18.72
C ASP A 110 -11.19 10.99 -19.26
N TRP A 111 -10.21 11.34 -18.42
CA TRP A 111 -8.79 11.17 -18.72
C TRP A 111 -8.37 9.72 -18.96
N THR A 112 -9.20 8.74 -18.59
CA THR A 112 -8.90 7.30 -18.80
C THR A 112 -9.38 6.77 -20.15
N LYS A 113 -10.15 7.56 -20.91
CA LYS A 113 -10.67 7.16 -22.24
C LYS A 113 -9.55 6.99 -23.27
N ASN A 114 -8.49 7.81 -23.17
CA ASN A 114 -7.36 7.77 -24.09
C ASN A 114 -6.12 7.21 -23.40
N LYS A 115 -5.52 6.17 -23.97
CA LYS A 115 -4.25 5.64 -23.48
C LYS A 115 -3.11 6.53 -23.98
N TYR A 116 -2.38 7.14 -23.04
CA TYR A 116 -1.18 7.91 -23.37
C TYR A 116 0.01 6.97 -23.60
N LYS A 117 0.70 7.11 -24.73
CA LYS A 117 1.92 6.35 -25.02
C LYS A 117 3.11 7.05 -24.35
N ILE A 118 3.84 6.31 -23.52
CA ILE A 118 5.04 6.83 -22.87
C ILE A 118 6.22 6.65 -23.84
N GLU A 119 6.76 7.76 -24.32
CA GLU A 119 7.94 7.76 -25.20
C GLU A 119 9.25 7.80 -24.40
N ASN A 120 9.27 8.56 -23.29
CA ASN A 120 10.43 8.69 -22.43
C ASN A 120 10.10 8.22 -20.99
N PRO A 121 10.54 7.00 -20.62
CA PRO A 121 10.32 6.46 -19.27
C PRO A 121 10.92 7.32 -18.14
N ARG A 122 12.00 8.06 -18.39
CA ARG A 122 12.62 8.93 -17.38
C ARG A 122 11.74 10.13 -17.06
N GLN A 123 11.19 10.74 -18.11
CA GLN A 123 10.26 11.86 -17.98
C GLN A 123 8.97 11.43 -17.28
N MET A 124 8.41 10.27 -17.66
CA MET A 124 7.22 9.74 -16.97
C MET A 124 7.50 9.45 -15.49
N SER A 125 8.70 8.94 -15.17
CA SER A 125 9.10 8.72 -13.77
C SER A 125 9.12 9.99 -12.94
N LEU A 126 9.44 11.15 -13.54
CA LEU A 126 9.41 12.44 -12.85
C LEU A 126 7.97 12.89 -12.57
N TYR A 127 7.07 12.75 -13.55
CA TYR A 127 5.67 13.12 -13.37
C TYR A 127 4.98 12.25 -12.33
N VAL A 128 5.16 10.93 -12.39
CA VAL A 128 4.53 9.99 -11.45
C VAL A 128 5.01 10.20 -10.01
N LYS A 129 6.29 10.53 -9.81
CA LYS A 129 6.82 10.79 -8.46
C LYS A 129 6.42 12.16 -7.89
N ARG A 130 6.02 13.09 -8.75
CA ARG A 130 5.56 14.42 -8.35
C ARG A 130 4.08 14.44 -7.99
N ALA A 131 3.27 13.62 -8.67
CA ALA A 131 1.84 13.46 -8.42
C ALA A 131 1.59 12.89 -7.02
#